data_AF-A0A6J3A8M5-F1
#
_entry.id   AF-A0A6J3A8M5-F1
#
_cell.length_a   1.000
_cell.length_b   1.000
_cell.length_c   1.000
_cell.angle_alpha   90.00
_cell.angle_beta   90.00
_cell.angle_gamma   90.00
#
_symmetry.space_group_name_H-M   'P 1'
#
loop_
_entity.id
_entity.type
_entity.pdbx_description
1 polymer ?
#
loop_
_entity_poly.entity_id
_entity_poly.type
_entity_poly.pdbx_seq_one_letter_code
_entity_poly.pdbx_strand_id
1 'polypeptide(L)'
;AFMKAIGLPDDLIQKGKDIKGVTEIVQNGKHFKLTITTGSRVIQNEFTLGEECELQTMTGEKVKVGAPLSNAPLLPEPSLEP
;
A
#
# COMPACT_ATOMS: atom_id res chain seq x y z
N ALA A 1 -16.08 6.16 0.16
CA ALA A 1 -15.58 7.52 -0.14
C ALA A 1 -14.14 7.47 -0.65
N PHE A 2 -13.15 7.16 0.20
CA PHE A 2 -11.71 7.31 -0.09
C PHE A 2 -11.22 6.72 -1.43
N MET A 3 -11.47 5.44 -1.73
CA MET A 3 -10.97 4.81 -2.97
C MET A 3 -11.44 5.52 -4.26
N LYS A 4 -12.65 6.10 -4.29
CA LYS A 4 -13.12 6.89 -5.44
C LYS A 4 -12.40 8.24 -5.54
N ALA A 5 -12.10 8.86 -4.40
CA ALA A 5 -11.42 10.15 -4.34
C ALA A 5 -9.97 10.08 -4.84
N ILE A 6 -9.31 8.93 -4.66
CA ILE A 6 -7.98 8.63 -5.24
C ILE A 6 -8.07 8.01 -6.66
N GLY A 7 -9.21 8.10 -7.33
CA GLY A 7 -9.37 7.76 -8.75
C GLY A 7 -9.56 6.27 -9.08
N LEU A 8 -9.74 5.36 -8.11
CA LEU A 8 -9.98 3.95 -8.45
C LEU A 8 -11.35 3.78 -9.14
N PRO A 9 -11.42 3.06 -10.28
CA PRO A 9 -12.68 2.65 -10.90
C PRO A 9 -13.55 1.80 -9.95
N ASP A 10 -14.88 1.96 -10.04
CA ASP A 10 -15.84 1.19 -9.25
C ASP A 10 -15.67 -0.33 -9.38
N ASP A 11 -15.29 -0.84 -10.55
CA ASP A 11 -14.98 -2.26 -10.79
C ASP A 11 -13.82 -2.77 -9.91
N LEU A 12 -12.73 -1.99 -9.78
CA LEU A 12 -11.61 -2.35 -8.91
C LEU A 12 -11.98 -2.23 -7.43
N ILE A 13 -12.80 -1.24 -7.07
CA ILE A 13 -13.32 -1.08 -5.70
C ILE A 13 -14.21 -2.24 -5.31
N GLN A 14 -15.08 -2.73 -6.20
CA GLN A 14 -15.92 -3.89 -5.93
C GLN A 14 -15.10 -5.17 -5.84
N LYS A 15 -14.20 -5.42 -6.80
CA LYS A 15 -13.28 -6.58 -6.76
C LYS A 15 -12.44 -6.60 -5.47
N GLY A 16 -11.96 -5.45 -5.01
CA GLY A 16 -11.18 -5.35 -3.78
C GLY A 16 -11.94 -5.67 -2.47
N LYS A 17 -13.28 -5.76 -2.47
CA LYS A 17 -14.04 -6.04 -1.23
C LYS A 17 -14.01 -7.50 -0.79
N ASP A 18 -14.08 -8.43 -1.75
CA ASP A 18 -14.16 -9.87 -1.49
C ASP A 18 -12.81 -10.59 -1.66
N ILE A 19 -11.81 -9.91 -2.23
CA ILE A 19 -10.47 -10.48 -2.40
C ILE A 19 -9.69 -10.37 -1.09
N LYS A 20 -9.30 -11.53 -0.54
CA LYS A 20 -8.33 -11.60 0.56
C LYS A 20 -6.95 -11.19 0.04
N GLY A 21 -6.39 -10.14 0.64
CA GLY A 21 -5.00 -9.75 0.50
C GLY A 21 -4.13 -10.34 1.60
N VAL A 22 -2.97 -10.88 1.26
CA VAL A 22 -1.90 -11.26 2.19
C VAL A 22 -0.71 -10.35 1.91
N THR A 23 -0.22 -9.66 2.93
CA THR A 23 0.98 -8.82 2.83
C THR A 23 2.07 -9.39 3.72
N GLU A 24 3.16 -9.85 3.11
CA GLU A 24 4.37 -10.28 3.79
C GLU A 24 5.35 -9.11 3.88
N ILE A 25 5.97 -8.91 5.05
CA ILE A 25 6.93 -7.85 5.31
C ILE A 25 8.22 -8.49 5.83
N VAL A 26 9.30 -8.39 5.06
CA VAL A 26 10.64 -8.79 5.49
C VAL A 26 11.44 -7.54 5.81
N GLN A 27 11.80 -7.36 7.08
CA GLN A 27 12.59 -6.22 7.56
C GLN A 27 14.04 -6.65 7.84
N ASN A 28 14.99 -5.97 7.19
CA ASN A 28 16.43 -6.10 7.40
C ASN A 28 16.99 -4.74 7.83
N GLY A 29 16.88 -4.44 9.13
CA GLY A 29 17.29 -3.15 9.70
C GLY A 29 16.43 -1.99 9.17
N LYS A 30 17.03 -1.14 8.32
CA LYS A 30 16.34 -0.03 7.62
C LYS A 30 15.72 -0.43 6.28
N HIS A 31 16.02 -1.62 5.78
CA HIS A 31 15.59 -2.09 4.47
C HIS A 31 14.38 -3.00 4.60
N PHE A 32 13.38 -2.82 3.75
CA PHE A 32 12.08 -3.47 3.83
C PHE A 32 11.68 -4.03 2.47
N LYS A 33 11.30 -5.31 2.45
CA LYS A 33 10.67 -5.96 1.30
C LYS A 33 9.22 -6.30 1.63
N LEU A 34 8.31 -5.70 0.86
CA LEU A 34 6.88 -5.96 0.85
C LEU A 34 6.58 -6.96 -0.27
N THR A 35 5.89 -8.06 0.04
CA THR A 35 5.23 -8.91 -0.97
C THR A 35 3.73 -8.90 -0.70
N ILE A 36 2.97 -8.29 -1.61
CA ILE A 36 1.52 -8.12 -1.50
C ILE A 36 0.86 -9.07 -2.50
N THR A 37 0.13 -10.06 -1.98
CA THR A 37 -0.60 -11.05 -2.75
C THR A 37 -2.11 -10.81 -2.61
N THR A 38 -2.75 -10.34 -3.68
CA THR A 38 -4.16 -9.96 -3.72
C THR A 38 -4.86 -10.80 -4.78
N GLY A 39 -5.48 -11.91 -4.36
CA GLY A 39 -6.05 -12.90 -5.27
C GLY A 39 -4.96 -13.59 -6.09
N SER A 40 -4.98 -13.42 -7.41
CA SER A 40 -3.95 -13.93 -8.33
C SER A 40 -2.83 -12.94 -8.66
N ARG A 41 -2.88 -11.70 -8.13
CA ARG A 41 -1.85 -10.68 -8.34
C ARG A 41 -0.83 -10.72 -7.20
N VAL A 42 0.45 -10.74 -7.55
CA VAL A 42 1.57 -10.60 -6.60
C VAL A 42 2.36 -9.36 -6.99
N ILE A 43 2.58 -8.46 -6.04
CA ILE A 43 3.35 -7.22 -6.22
C ILE A 43 4.47 -7.20 -5.18
N GLN A 44 5.70 -6.99 -5.63
CA GLN A 44 6.88 -6.89 -4.76
C GLN A 44 7.43 -5.47 -4.79
N ASN A 45 7.66 -4.92 -3.60
CA ASN A 45 8.12 -3.56 -3.37
C ASN A 45 9.27 -3.59 -2.37
N GLU A 46 10.33 -2.81 -2.60
CA GLU A 46 11.60 -2.97 -1.89
C GLU A 46 12.20 -1.56 -1.63
N PHE A 47 12.28 -1.14 -0.36
CA PHE A 47 12.61 0.24 0.02
C PHE A 47 13.50 0.34 1.26
N THR A 48 14.22 1.46 1.40
CA THR A 48 15.08 1.77 2.54
C THR A 48 14.58 3.02 3.26
N LEU A 49 14.47 2.98 4.58
CA LEU A 49 14.04 4.14 5.38
C LEU A 49 15.05 5.29 5.32
N GLY A 50 14.57 6.46 4.91
CA GLY A 50 15.35 7.69 4.73
C GLY A 50 15.84 7.92 3.29
N GLU A 51 15.49 7.05 2.34
CA GLU A 51 15.85 7.17 0.92
C GLU A 51 14.60 7.45 0.05
N GLU A 52 14.81 7.92 -1.19
CA GLU A 52 13.77 7.95 -2.22
C GLU A 52 13.71 6.60 -2.92
N CYS A 53 12.51 6.03 -3.02
CA CYS A 53 12.25 4.78 -3.72
C CYS A 53 11.06 4.93 -4.67
N GLU A 54 10.90 3.99 -5.59
CA GLU A 54 9.73 3.91 -6.47
C GLU A 54 8.96 2.64 -6.14
N LEU A 55 7.71 2.79 -5.71
CA LEU A 55 6.83 1.68 -5.31
C LEU A 55 5.74 1.47 -6.35
N GLN A 56 5.46 0.21 -6.68
CA GLN A 56 4.32 -0.16 -7.52
C GLN A 56 3.05 -0.31 -6.68
N THR A 57 1.97 0.33 -7.13
CA THR A 57 0.63 0.25 -6.51
C THR A 57 -0.18 -0.94 -7.04
N MET A 58 -1.32 -1.23 -6.41
CA MET A 58 -2.27 -2.27 -6.88
C MET A 58 -2.91 -1.97 -8.24
N THR A 59 -2.87 -0.71 -8.70
CA THR A 59 -3.29 -0.29 -10.05
C THR A 59 -2.21 -0.54 -11.11
N GLY A 60 -0.98 -0.86 -10.70
CA GLY A 60 0.19 -1.04 -11.56
C GLY A 60 1.04 0.22 -11.74
N GLU A 61 0.53 1.37 -11.28
CA GLU A 61 1.21 2.66 -11.33
C GLU A 61 2.43 2.68 -10.39
N LYS A 62 3.46 3.44 -10.80
CA LYS A 62 4.70 3.64 -10.04
C LYS A 62 4.63 4.98 -9.33
N VAL A 63 4.76 4.98 -8.01
CA VAL A 63 4.73 6.16 -7.17
C VAL A 63 6.10 6.33 -6.52
N LYS A 64 6.70 7.51 -6.71
CA LYS A 64 7.90 7.90 -5.97
C LYS A 64 7.54 8.19 -4.52
N VAL A 65 8.16 7.46 -3.61
CA VAL A 65 8.03 7.65 -2.17
C VAL A 65 9.42 7.98 -1.63
N GLY A 66 9.64 9.28 -1.39
CA GLY A 66 10.63 9.68 -0.38
C GLY A 66 10.08 9.31 0.98
N ALA A 67 10.89 8.68 1.83
CA ALA A 67 10.54 8.44 3.23
C ALA A 67 11.04 9.61 4.10
N PRO A 68 10.26 10.69 4.32
CA PRO A 68 10.61 11.65 5.35
C PRO A 68 10.59 10.93 6.70
N LEU A 69 11.67 11.03 7.45
CA LEU A 69 11.72 10.67 8.87
C LEU A 69 10.99 11.73 9.72
N SER A 70 9.73 11.98 9.39
CA SER A 70 8.77 12.65 10.26
C SER A 70 7.79 11.61 10.78
N ASN A 71 7.50 11.66 12.08
CA ASN A 71 6.43 10.87 12.69
C ASN A 71 5.08 11.37 12.14
N ALA A 72 4.71 10.96 10.93
CA ALA A 72 3.33 11.01 10.49
C ALA A 72 2.54 10.12 11.47
N PRO A 73 1.59 10.66 12.26
CA PRO A 73 0.76 9.81 13.09
C PRO A 73 0.08 8.79 12.18
N LEU A 74 0.09 7.53 12.60
CA LEU A 74 -0.68 6.48 11.94
C LEU A 74 -2.08 7.03 11.70
N LEU A 75 -2.54 7.00 10.44
CA LEU A 75 -3.84 7.56 10.05
C LEU A 75 -4.86 7.08 11.09
N PRO A 76 -5.62 7.99 11.73
CA PRO A 76 -6.60 7.57 12.72
C PRO A 76 -7.50 6.53 12.05
N GLU A 77 -7.60 5.36 12.67
CA GLU A 77 -8.44 4.29 12.14
C GLU A 77 -9.83 4.88 11.85
N PRO A 78 -10.41 4.63 10.67
CA PRO A 78 -11.72 5.18 10.36
C PRO A 78 -12.71 4.58 11.36
N SER A 79 -13.06 5.38 12.37
CA SER A 79 -14.05 5.04 13.38
C SER A 79 -15.32 4.64 12.65
N LEU A 80 -15.65 3.35 12.65
CA LEU A 80 -17.02 2.93 12.45
C LEU A 80 -17.79 3.33 13.70
N GLU A 81 -18.27 4.58 13.68
CA GLU A 81 -19.38 4.97 14.53
C GLU A 81 -20.62 4.12 14.15
N PRO A 82 -21.44 3.74 15.15
CA PRO A 82 -22.34 2.58 15.08
C PRO A 82 -23.57 2.72 14.18
#